data_AF-A0AAE0SD11-F1
#
_entry.id   AF-A0AAE0SD11-F1
#
_cell.length_a   1.000
_cell.length_b   1.000
_cell.length_c   1.000
_cell.angle_alpha   90.00
_cell.angle_beta   90.00
_cell.angle_gamma   90.00
#
_symmetry.space_group_name_H-M   'P 1'
#
loop_
_entity.id
_entity.type
_entity.pdbx_description
1 polymer ?
#
loop_
_entity_poly.entity_id
_entity_poly.type
_entity_poly.pdbx_seq_one_letter_code
_entity_poly.pdbx_strand_id
1 'polypeptide(L)'
;MMSHGPCKRSDWKYSPLDARRLIKLNICMSYAFLCLLTVIFVLVSILYHSTDSFRKQCLRLNILCIQNGHNSIPARTFMWNDTRLDILNMEQFHFDTRFKNPCWFETLISPDPYQRNIYSSYSRAVKRMLEKMTLLWRERLSKNVSSSYRLRCLPYFYIIGQPKCGSTDLFWRISRHPDVVTPPIKELHWWSRGRQGRRVGYSDLIPLGDYIDIFDKVAFLMESHNSSRESRSRPFPLITGEASVSLFWDNPDWYNYPENQHFLEPKYTNPDYIHHLLPDVKLILIVRNPSDRLYSDYLYFHEANKSAEDFHNSVVQTTNLYSNCSRIRSVRECIYDEQLAITAKPGFLSY
;
A
#
# COMPACT_ATOMS: atom_id res chain seq x y z
N MET A 1 -4.22 -14.54 19.76
CA MET A 1 -3.00 -15.33 20.06
C MET A 1 -3.12 -16.56 19.15
N MET A 2 -2.63 -16.46 17.92
CA MET A 2 -2.62 -17.59 16.99
C MET A 2 -1.27 -18.27 17.16
N SER A 3 -1.27 -19.46 17.75
CA SER A 3 -0.09 -20.29 17.89
C SER A 3 0.39 -20.71 16.49
N HIS A 4 1.63 -20.35 16.14
CA HIS A 4 2.29 -20.93 14.99
C HIS A 4 2.70 -22.36 15.35
N GLY A 5 1.91 -23.34 14.87
CA GLY A 5 2.32 -24.74 14.87
C GLY A 5 3.49 -24.95 13.90
N PRO A 6 4.42 -25.88 14.19
CA PRO A 6 5.54 -26.17 13.32
C PRO A 6 5.04 -26.77 12.00
N CYS A 7 5.58 -26.27 10.88
CA CYS A 7 5.34 -26.79 9.55
C CYS A 7 5.88 -28.24 9.47
N LYS A 8 5.02 -29.24 9.62
CA LYS A 8 5.38 -30.63 9.35
C LYS A 8 5.60 -30.76 7.84
N ARG A 9 6.85 -31.02 7.42
CA ARG A 9 7.14 -31.58 6.09
C ARG A 9 6.46 -32.95 6.04
N SER A 10 5.35 -33.06 5.34
CA SER A 10 4.89 -34.32 4.79
C SER A 10 5.61 -34.54 3.48
N ASP A 11 6.29 -35.69 3.36
CA ASP A 11 7.00 -36.13 2.17
C ASP A 11 6.00 -36.39 1.03
N TRP A 12 5.69 -35.37 0.25
CA TRP A 12 5.02 -35.52 -1.03
C TRP A 12 6.08 -35.63 -2.11
N LYS A 13 6.43 -36.86 -2.50
CA LYS A 13 7.18 -37.13 -3.72
C LYS A 13 6.28 -36.79 -4.92
N TYR A 14 6.44 -35.61 -5.50
CA TYR A 14 5.92 -35.28 -6.83
C TYR A 14 6.99 -34.60 -7.69
N SER A 15 7.15 -35.12 -8.91
CA SER A 15 8.11 -34.73 -9.93
C SER A 15 7.82 -33.30 -10.46
N PRO A 16 8.71 -32.31 -10.27
CA PRO A 16 8.54 -30.94 -10.77
C PRO A 16 8.72 -30.78 -12.30
N LEU A 17 8.94 -31.88 -13.03
CA LEU A 17 9.39 -31.86 -14.43
C LEU A 17 8.24 -31.79 -15.45
N ASP A 18 7.06 -32.32 -15.13
CA ASP A 18 5.99 -32.50 -16.13
C ASP A 18 5.17 -31.22 -16.38
N ALA A 19 4.87 -30.44 -15.34
CA ALA A 19 4.22 -29.14 -15.51
C ALA A 19 5.13 -28.09 -16.18
N ARG A 20 6.46 -28.20 -16.01
CA ARG A 20 7.45 -27.31 -16.63
C ARG A 20 7.63 -27.55 -18.12
N ARG A 21 7.38 -28.76 -18.62
CA ARG A 21 7.53 -29.11 -20.04
C ARG A 21 6.36 -28.59 -20.89
N LEU A 22 5.13 -28.64 -20.39
CA LEU A 22 3.95 -28.17 -21.11
C LEU A 22 3.93 -26.65 -21.32
N ILE A 23 4.54 -25.87 -20.42
CA ILE A 23 4.65 -24.41 -20.55
C ILE A 23 5.83 -24.00 -21.45
N LYS A 24 6.95 -24.72 -21.43
CA LYS A 24 8.14 -24.37 -22.23
C LYS A 24 7.97 -24.58 -23.73
N LEU A 25 7.18 -25.57 -24.15
CA LEU A 25 7.00 -25.87 -25.59
C LEU A 25 6.13 -24.83 -26.32
N ASN A 26 5.16 -24.20 -25.66
CA ASN A 26 4.35 -23.14 -26.27
C ASN A 26 5.01 -21.75 -26.26
N ILE A 27 6.05 -21.54 -25.46
CA ILE A 27 6.75 -20.26 -25.35
C ILE A 27 7.89 -20.16 -26.38
N CYS A 28 8.63 -21.24 -26.68
CA CYS A 28 9.75 -21.18 -27.64
C CYS A 28 9.33 -20.86 -29.09
N MET A 29 8.11 -21.19 -29.51
CA MET A 29 7.65 -20.93 -30.88
C MET A 29 7.29 -19.45 -31.14
N SER A 30 7.05 -18.65 -30.10
CA SER A 30 6.66 -17.24 -30.24
C SER A 30 7.85 -16.26 -30.21
N TYR A 31 9.01 -16.65 -29.68
CA TYR A 31 10.18 -15.76 -29.56
C TYR A 31 10.99 -15.63 -30.87
N ALA A 32 10.87 -16.58 -31.80
CA ALA A 32 11.54 -16.49 -33.10
C ALA A 32 10.90 -15.43 -34.03
N PHE A 33 9.63 -15.07 -33.81
CA PHE A 33 8.91 -14.08 -34.62
C PHE A 33 9.07 -12.63 -34.11
N LEU A 34 9.39 -12.45 -32.83
CA LEU A 34 9.53 -11.13 -32.19
C LEU A 34 10.91 -10.47 -32.39
N CYS A 35 11.94 -11.23 -32.76
CA CYS A 35 13.27 -10.66 -33.07
C CYS A 35 13.36 -9.97 -34.45
N LEU A 36 12.42 -10.21 -35.36
CA LEU A 36 12.39 -9.54 -36.68
C LEU A 36 11.60 -8.22 -36.69
N LEU A 37 10.73 -8.00 -35.69
CA LEU A 37 9.90 -6.79 -35.58
C LEU A 37 10.58 -5.64 -34.82
N THR A 38 11.62 -5.93 -34.02
CA THR A 38 12.33 -4.91 -33.23
C THR A 38 13.28 -4.04 -34.06
N VAL A 39 13.65 -4.46 -35.27
CA VAL A 39 14.51 -3.66 -36.16
C VAL A 39 13.71 -2.64 -36.99
N ILE A 40 12.39 -2.85 -37.18
CA ILE A 40 11.54 -1.94 -37.96
C ILE A 40 10.95 -0.81 -37.10
N PHE A 41 10.68 -1.05 -35.81
CA PHE A 41 10.07 -0.03 -34.92
C PHE A 41 11.03 1.09 -34.51
N VAL A 42 12.34 0.84 -34.48
CA VAL A 42 13.34 1.87 -34.10
C VAL A 42 13.48 2.95 -35.17
N LEU A 43 13.10 2.69 -36.42
CA LEU A 43 13.15 3.66 -37.53
C LEU A 43 11.88 4.52 -37.66
N VAL A 44 10.73 4.09 -37.11
CA VAL A 44 9.47 4.85 -37.18
C VAL A 44 9.33 5.87 -36.04
N SER A 45 10.02 5.67 -34.92
CA SER A 45 9.98 6.61 -33.78
C SER A 45 10.84 7.88 -33.94
N ILE A 46 11.61 8.02 -35.03
CA ILE A 46 12.43 9.21 -35.29
C ILE A 46 11.70 10.25 -36.17
N LEU A 47 10.50 9.96 -36.70
CA LEU A 47 9.80 10.85 -37.63
C LEU A 47 8.40 11.35 -37.19
N TYR A 48 7.94 11.10 -35.96
CA TYR A 48 6.66 11.64 -35.48
C TYR A 48 6.80 12.44 -34.19
N HIS A 49 7.24 13.70 -34.36
CA HIS A 49 7.20 14.73 -33.33
C HIS A 49 6.25 15.84 -33.78
N SER A 50 5.05 15.88 -33.19
CA SER A 50 4.05 16.96 -33.16
C SER A 50 2.74 16.26 -32.74
N THR A 51 2.19 16.46 -31.55
CA THR A 51 1.48 17.69 -31.20
C THR A 51 1.36 17.87 -29.68
N ASP A 52 1.67 19.10 -29.30
CA ASP A 52 1.45 19.81 -28.04
C ASP A 52 -0.04 19.83 -27.60
N SER A 53 -0.52 18.82 -26.86
CA SER A 53 -1.90 18.80 -26.32
C SER A 53 -2.07 18.12 -24.95
N PHE A 54 -1.02 18.07 -24.12
CA PHE A 54 -1.13 17.51 -22.76
C PHE A 54 -0.82 18.52 -21.64
N ARG A 55 -0.53 19.79 -21.98
CA ARG A 55 -0.10 20.81 -21.02
C ARG A 55 -1.09 21.98 -20.83
N LYS A 56 -2.32 21.88 -21.36
CA LYS A 56 -3.32 22.97 -21.35
C LYS A 56 -4.73 22.59 -20.87
N GLN A 57 -4.88 21.53 -20.07
CA GLN A 57 -6.18 21.18 -19.48
C GLN A 57 -6.22 21.37 -17.95
N CYS A 58 -5.72 22.52 -17.50
CA CYS A 58 -6.22 23.21 -16.33
C CYS A 58 -6.55 24.64 -16.74
N LEU A 59 -7.85 24.94 -16.91
CA LEU A 59 -8.54 26.20 -16.58
C LEU A 59 -9.81 26.36 -17.42
N ARG A 60 -10.94 26.52 -16.70
CA ARG A 60 -12.26 27.01 -17.11
C ARG A 60 -13.10 26.10 -18.01
N LEU A 61 -14.25 25.66 -17.51
CA LEU A 61 -15.57 26.13 -17.96
C LEU A 61 -16.69 25.56 -17.04
N ASN A 62 -17.56 26.47 -16.58
CA ASN A 62 -18.77 26.22 -15.77
C ASN A 62 -19.75 25.29 -16.49
N ILE A 63 -20.13 24.16 -15.88
CA ILE A 63 -21.27 23.34 -16.32
C ILE A 63 -22.07 22.86 -15.10
N LEU A 64 -23.37 23.17 -15.11
CA LEU A 64 -24.41 22.70 -14.21
C LEU A 64 -24.96 21.39 -14.77
N CYS A 65 -25.00 20.30 -14.01
CA CYS A 65 -25.72 19.08 -14.41
C CYS A 65 -26.52 18.48 -13.25
N ILE A 66 -27.76 18.15 -13.58
CA ILE A 66 -28.91 17.80 -12.74
C ILE A 66 -28.85 16.34 -12.31
N GLN A 67 -29.27 16.06 -11.07
CA GLN A 67 -29.42 14.72 -10.50
C GLN A 67 -30.58 13.96 -11.17
N ASN A 68 -30.39 12.66 -11.39
CA ASN A 68 -31.47 11.69 -11.30
C ASN A 68 -31.00 10.51 -10.45
N GLY A 69 -31.75 10.27 -9.37
CA GLY A 69 -31.39 9.35 -8.31
C GLY A 69 -31.72 7.90 -8.62
N HIS A 70 -30.92 7.03 -8.02
CA HIS A 70 -31.41 5.76 -7.47
C HIS A 70 -30.95 5.67 -6.02
N ASN A 71 -31.93 5.65 -5.12
CA ASN A 71 -31.76 5.62 -3.69
C ASN A 71 -31.28 4.25 -3.21
N SER A 72 -30.10 4.23 -2.62
CA SER A 72 -29.82 3.53 -1.36
C SER A 72 -28.43 3.94 -0.86
N ILE A 73 -28.32 5.14 -0.29
CA ILE A 73 -27.13 5.57 0.46
C ILE A 73 -27.50 5.61 1.95
N PRO A 74 -27.09 4.63 2.77
CA PRO A 74 -27.01 4.84 4.20
C PRO A 74 -25.60 5.31 4.57
N ALA A 75 -25.52 6.42 5.28
CA ALA A 75 -24.42 6.85 6.16
C ALA A 75 -23.01 7.17 5.59
N ARG A 76 -22.69 6.95 4.30
CA ARG A 76 -21.31 7.10 3.79
C ARG A 76 -20.86 8.54 3.43
N THR A 77 -21.77 9.49 3.27
CA THR A 77 -21.42 10.85 2.79
C THR A 77 -20.82 11.77 3.86
N PHE A 78 -21.01 11.47 5.16
CA PHE A 78 -20.52 12.31 6.26
C PHE A 78 -19.08 11.99 6.70
N MET A 79 -18.52 10.86 6.28
CA MET A 79 -17.20 10.38 6.70
C MET A 79 -16.03 11.16 6.06
N TRP A 80 -16.30 11.90 4.99
CA TRP A 80 -15.28 12.57 4.15
C TRP A 80 -15.15 14.08 4.36
N ASN A 81 -15.94 14.67 5.26
CA ASN A 81 -15.73 16.05 5.72
C ASN A 81 -14.59 16.17 6.75
N ASP A 82 -13.89 15.07 7.02
CA ASP A 82 -12.72 15.07 7.89
C ASP A 82 -11.46 15.42 7.08
N THR A 83 -10.97 16.66 7.28
CA THR A 83 -9.73 17.16 6.67
C THR A 83 -8.51 16.29 6.97
N ARG A 84 -8.58 15.38 7.95
CA ARG A 84 -7.52 14.43 8.30
C ARG A 84 -7.43 13.22 7.36
N LEU A 85 -8.30 13.11 6.36
CA LEU A 85 -8.32 12.03 5.37
C LEU A 85 -8.22 12.52 3.92
N ASP A 86 -8.45 13.82 3.71
CA ASP A 86 -8.32 14.49 2.42
C ASP A 86 -6.86 14.78 2.12
N ILE A 87 -6.13 13.74 1.69
CA ILE A 87 -4.70 13.82 1.40
C ILE A 87 -4.38 14.79 0.25
N LEU A 88 -5.31 15.01 -0.68
CA LEU A 88 -5.07 15.87 -1.84
C LEU A 88 -5.33 17.36 -1.54
N ASN A 89 -6.16 17.67 -0.54
CA ASN A 89 -6.46 19.06 -0.15
C ASN A 89 -5.92 19.46 1.24
N MET A 90 -5.23 18.58 1.95
CA MET A 90 -4.56 18.93 3.21
C MET A 90 -3.39 19.90 3.01
N GLU A 91 -3.09 20.69 4.04
CA GLU A 91 -1.87 21.48 4.07
C GLU A 91 -0.64 20.57 4.01
N GLN A 92 0.31 20.93 3.14
CA GLN A 92 1.52 20.16 2.93
C GLN A 92 2.43 20.21 4.16
N PHE A 93 3.00 19.06 4.53
CA PHE A 93 3.96 19.03 5.64
C PHE A 93 5.27 19.70 5.24
N HIS A 94 5.79 20.56 6.11
CA HIS A 94 7.16 21.07 6.00
C HIS A 94 8.12 20.14 6.72
N PHE A 95 8.73 19.23 5.97
CA PHE A 95 9.66 18.23 6.54
C PHE A 95 11.02 18.84 6.92
N ASP A 96 11.49 18.46 8.11
CA ASP A 96 12.77 18.88 8.67
C ASP A 96 13.93 18.04 8.09
N THR A 97 14.84 18.72 7.39
CA THR A 97 15.95 18.09 6.65
C THR A 97 17.03 17.47 7.54
N ARG A 98 16.98 17.65 8.86
CA ARG A 98 17.93 17.02 9.80
C ARG A 98 17.67 15.54 9.97
N PHE A 99 16.47 15.06 9.64
CA PHE A 99 16.07 13.66 9.74
C PHE A 99 16.03 13.00 8.37
N LYS A 100 16.39 11.72 8.31
CA LYS A 100 16.22 10.93 7.08
C LYS A 100 14.75 10.66 6.79
N ASN A 101 13.98 10.35 7.83
CA ASN A 101 12.55 10.21 7.73
C ASN A 101 11.89 11.57 7.44
N PRO A 102 10.77 11.60 6.69
CA PRO A 102 9.94 12.79 6.58
C PRO A 102 9.35 13.11 7.95
N CYS A 103 9.95 14.06 8.67
CA CYS A 103 9.58 14.39 10.04
C CYS A 103 9.26 15.88 10.18
N TRP A 104 8.38 16.23 11.12
CA TRP A 104 8.05 17.61 11.45
C TRP A 104 7.76 17.72 12.95
N PHE A 105 7.86 18.93 13.50
CA PHE A 105 7.44 19.20 14.86
C PHE A 105 6.00 19.68 14.89
N GLU A 106 5.24 19.21 15.87
CA GLU A 106 3.93 19.75 16.19
C GLU A 106 3.79 20.00 17.69
N THR A 107 2.88 20.90 18.06
CA THR A 107 2.58 21.20 19.46
C THR A 107 1.96 19.97 20.13
N LEU A 108 2.49 19.59 21.30
CA LEU A 108 1.92 18.55 22.13
C LEU A 108 0.81 19.13 23.00
N ILE A 109 -0.44 18.94 22.58
CA ILE A 109 -1.63 19.55 23.20
C ILE A 109 -2.19 18.68 24.35
N SER A 110 -1.94 17.37 24.33
CA SER A 110 -2.49 16.42 25.30
C SER A 110 -1.39 15.50 25.87
N PRO A 111 -1.47 15.16 27.18
CA PRO A 111 -0.62 14.12 27.76
C PRO A 111 -0.93 12.71 27.25
N ASP A 112 -2.09 12.52 26.63
CA ASP A 112 -2.48 11.25 26.03
C ASP A 112 -3.05 11.48 24.62
N PRO A 113 -2.19 11.65 23.61
CA PRO A 113 -2.64 11.90 22.24
C PRO A 113 -3.26 10.66 21.58
N TYR A 114 -3.20 9.49 22.21
CA TYR A 114 -3.54 8.19 21.59
C TYR A 114 -4.86 7.59 22.04
N GLN A 115 -5.61 8.26 22.94
CA GLN A 115 -6.76 7.68 23.65
C GLN A 115 -7.81 7.04 22.71
N ARG A 116 -7.93 7.52 21.48
CA ARG A 116 -8.89 7.06 20.47
C ARG A 116 -8.25 6.33 19.28
N ASN A 117 -6.97 5.96 19.37
CA ASN A 117 -6.27 5.34 18.25
C ASN A 117 -6.85 3.95 17.94
N ILE A 118 -7.42 3.80 16.75
CA ILE A 118 -8.15 2.61 16.30
C ILE A 118 -7.27 1.37 16.29
N TYR A 119 -5.97 1.48 15.95
CA TYR A 119 -5.07 0.33 15.94
C TYR A 119 -4.87 -0.29 17.34
N SER A 120 -5.06 0.49 18.41
CA SER A 120 -4.96 -0.03 19.78
C SER A 120 -6.08 -1.02 20.13
N SER A 121 -7.22 -0.95 19.44
CA SER A 121 -8.39 -1.80 19.70
C SER A 121 -8.19 -3.25 19.24
N TYR A 122 -7.44 -3.46 18.15
CA TYR A 122 -7.23 -4.80 17.56
C TYR A 122 -5.77 -5.26 17.55
N SER A 123 -4.81 -4.41 17.92
CA SER A 123 -3.39 -4.82 18.05
C SER A 123 -2.85 -4.59 19.45
N ARG A 124 -2.64 -5.70 20.18
CA ARG A 124 -1.99 -5.68 21.50
C ARG A 124 -0.57 -5.09 21.47
N ALA A 125 0.16 -5.27 20.37
CA ALA A 125 1.50 -4.70 20.22
C ALA A 125 1.45 -3.18 20.07
N VAL A 126 0.50 -2.67 19.28
CA VAL A 126 0.27 -1.22 19.15
C VAL A 126 -0.19 -0.64 20.48
N LYS A 127 -1.20 -1.24 21.12
CA LYS A 127 -1.72 -0.79 22.42
C LYS A 127 -0.60 -0.61 23.46
N ARG A 128 0.25 -1.62 23.65
CA ARG A 128 1.39 -1.56 24.58
C ARG A 128 2.41 -0.46 24.22
N MET A 129 2.65 -0.26 22.91
CA MET A 129 3.55 0.78 22.44
C MET A 129 2.99 2.17 22.74
N LEU A 130 1.73 2.43 22.41
CA LEU A 130 1.07 3.71 22.66
C LEU A 130 0.93 4.01 24.16
N GLU A 131 0.57 3.03 24.99
CA GLU A 131 0.52 3.19 26.45
C GLU A 131 1.88 3.63 27.02
N LYS A 132 2.98 3.04 26.54
CA LYS A 132 4.34 3.46 26.93
C LYS A 132 4.64 4.89 26.46
N MET A 133 4.23 5.25 25.25
CA MET A 133 4.43 6.59 24.72
C MET A 133 3.63 7.64 25.51
N THR A 134 2.38 7.35 25.89
CA THR A 134 1.56 8.21 26.76
C THR A 134 2.27 8.54 28.08
N LEU A 135 2.93 7.56 28.71
CA LEU A 135 3.70 7.81 29.94
C LEU A 135 4.85 8.78 29.73
N LEU A 136 5.58 8.66 28.60
CA LEU A 136 6.68 9.57 28.25
C LEU A 136 6.18 10.99 27.98
N TRP A 137 5.03 11.14 27.32
CA TRP A 137 4.44 12.46 27.05
C TRP A 137 3.93 13.13 28.32
N ARG A 138 3.29 12.38 29.22
CA ARG A 138 2.90 12.87 30.56
C ARG A 138 4.10 13.41 31.33
N GLU A 139 5.21 12.67 31.35
CA GLU A 139 6.43 13.10 32.02
C GLU A 139 7.05 14.34 31.36
N ARG A 140 7.02 14.44 30.03
CA ARG A 140 7.54 15.62 29.32
C ARG A 140 6.72 16.87 29.64
N LEU A 141 5.40 16.78 29.62
CA LEU A 141 4.51 17.91 29.92
C LEU A 141 4.60 18.35 31.38
N SER A 142 4.80 17.43 32.33
CA SER A 142 4.94 17.82 33.74
C SER A 142 6.23 18.61 34.01
N LYS A 143 7.25 18.48 33.16
CA LYS A 143 8.54 19.19 33.31
C LYS A 143 8.59 20.55 32.60
N ASN A 144 7.79 20.78 31.54
CA ASN A 144 7.85 21.98 30.70
C ASN A 144 6.48 22.67 30.56
N VAL A 145 6.32 23.81 31.23
CA VAL A 145 5.05 24.58 31.30
C VAL A 145 4.85 25.53 30.12
N SER A 146 5.90 25.90 29.36
CA SER A 146 5.84 27.03 28.41
C SER A 146 5.55 26.69 26.94
N SER A 147 5.63 25.42 26.52
CA SER A 147 5.12 24.84 25.26
C SER A 147 5.88 23.55 24.99
N SER A 148 5.20 22.41 25.06
CA SER A 148 5.81 21.12 24.73
C SER A 148 5.53 20.78 23.27
N TYR A 149 6.55 20.26 22.58
CA TYR A 149 6.45 19.79 21.20
C TYR A 149 6.75 18.30 21.15
N ARG A 150 6.26 17.64 20.09
CA ARG A 150 6.67 16.28 19.72
C ARG A 150 7.13 16.24 18.27
N LEU A 151 8.19 15.47 18.02
CA LEU A 151 8.57 15.09 16.66
C LEU A 151 7.57 14.04 16.15
N ARG A 152 7.04 14.25 14.96
CA ARG A 152 6.27 13.26 14.18
C ARG A 152 7.10 12.84 12.99
N CYS A 153 6.96 11.59 12.56
CA CYS A 153 7.66 11.09 11.39
C CYS A 153 6.76 10.14 10.58
N LEU A 154 6.87 10.22 9.27
CA LEU A 154 6.39 9.20 8.34
C LEU A 154 7.52 8.20 8.02
N PRO A 155 7.19 7.02 7.46
CA PRO A 155 8.19 6.04 7.00
C PRO A 155 9.21 6.63 6.02
N TYR A 156 10.47 6.20 6.16
CA TYR A 156 11.55 6.52 5.22
C TYR A 156 11.45 5.68 3.94
N PHE A 157 10.92 4.47 4.07
CA PHE A 157 10.72 3.55 2.97
C PHE A 157 9.45 2.72 3.14
N TYR A 158 8.93 2.22 2.02
CA TYR A 158 7.79 1.32 1.96
C TYR A 158 8.16 0.06 1.19
N ILE A 159 7.89 -1.12 1.76
CA ILE A 159 7.91 -2.39 1.02
C ILE A 159 6.51 -2.61 0.46
N ILE A 160 6.34 -2.26 -0.82
CA ILE A 160 5.01 -2.04 -1.41
C ILE A 160 4.38 -3.31 -1.99
N GLY A 161 5.17 -4.36 -2.18
CA GLY A 161 4.72 -5.57 -2.84
C GLY A 161 5.86 -6.50 -3.24
N GLN A 162 5.58 -7.67 -3.80
CA GLN A 162 4.26 -8.32 -3.89
C GLN A 162 4.05 -9.35 -2.77
N PRO A 163 2.78 -9.69 -2.42
CA PRO A 163 2.53 -10.87 -1.60
C PRO A 163 3.12 -12.11 -2.28
N LYS A 164 3.53 -13.07 -1.45
CA LYS A 164 4.12 -14.37 -1.89
C LYS A 164 5.48 -14.27 -2.61
N CYS A 165 6.11 -13.10 -2.58
CA CYS A 165 7.47 -12.88 -3.09
C CYS A 165 8.56 -12.86 -2.00
N GLY A 166 8.21 -13.11 -0.73
CA GLY A 166 9.18 -13.10 0.38
C GLY A 166 9.31 -11.76 1.11
N SER A 167 8.32 -10.88 1.00
CA SER A 167 8.31 -9.56 1.67
C SER A 167 8.47 -9.63 3.20
N THR A 168 7.96 -10.69 3.84
CA THR A 168 8.13 -10.88 5.29
C THR A 168 9.56 -11.22 5.67
N ASP A 169 10.26 -12.05 4.89
CA ASP A 169 11.69 -12.34 5.10
C ASP A 169 12.52 -11.06 4.86
N LEU A 170 12.24 -10.33 3.78
CA LEU A 170 12.90 -9.05 3.50
C LEU A 170 12.70 -8.02 4.62
N PHE A 171 11.47 -7.80 5.06
CA PHE A 171 11.16 -6.89 6.18
C PHE A 171 11.90 -7.31 7.44
N TRP A 172 11.86 -8.61 7.78
CA TRP A 172 12.53 -9.16 8.94
C TRP A 172 14.06 -9.01 8.90
N ARG A 173 14.69 -9.07 7.73
CA ARG A 173 16.12 -8.80 7.54
C ARG A 173 16.44 -7.32 7.69
N ILE A 174 15.68 -6.44 7.05
CA ILE A 174 15.86 -4.99 7.15
C ILE A 174 15.69 -4.52 8.60
N SER A 175 14.69 -5.06 9.32
CA SER A 175 14.43 -4.79 10.74
C SER A 175 15.57 -5.18 11.70
N ARG A 176 16.59 -5.92 11.24
CA ARG A 176 17.78 -6.25 12.05
C ARG A 176 18.91 -5.25 11.92
N HIS A 177 18.84 -4.38 10.92
CA HIS A 177 19.85 -3.36 10.76
C HIS A 177 19.81 -2.42 11.99
N PRO A 178 20.96 -2.09 12.62
CA PRO A 178 20.99 -1.29 13.85
C PRO A 178 20.30 0.07 13.69
N ASP A 179 20.32 0.63 12.47
CA ASP A 179 19.69 1.92 12.17
C ASP A 179 18.18 1.83 11.92
N VAL A 180 17.58 0.63 11.89
CA VAL A 180 16.14 0.46 11.59
C VAL A 180 15.35 0.22 12.86
N VAL A 181 14.49 1.17 13.21
CA VAL A 181 13.48 1.02 14.26
C VAL A 181 12.21 0.46 13.64
N THR A 182 11.85 -0.76 14.05
CA THR A 182 10.69 -1.47 13.51
C THR A 182 9.39 -0.98 14.16
N PRO A 183 8.33 -0.69 13.38
CA PRO A 183 7.00 -0.38 13.94
C PRO A 183 6.43 -1.57 14.72
N PRO A 184 5.45 -1.37 15.63
CA PRO A 184 4.90 -2.44 16.46
C PRO A 184 4.20 -3.55 15.67
N ILE A 185 3.79 -3.28 14.43
CA ILE A 185 3.16 -4.24 13.51
C ILE A 185 3.64 -4.01 12.08
N LYS A 186 3.72 -5.10 11.32
CA LYS A 186 3.88 -5.07 9.86
C LYS A 186 2.49 -4.96 9.20
N GLU A 187 2.46 -4.37 8.01
CA GLU A 187 1.30 -4.26 7.14
C GLU A 187 0.15 -3.47 7.80
N LEU A 188 0.27 -2.15 7.85
CA LEU A 188 -0.80 -1.29 8.39
C LEU A 188 -2.01 -1.22 7.45
N HIS A 189 -1.77 -1.43 6.16
CA HIS A 189 -2.67 -1.31 5.01
C HIS A 189 -3.39 0.04 4.93
N TRP A 190 -2.91 1.05 5.65
CA TRP A 190 -3.59 2.34 5.75
C TRP A 190 -3.80 2.93 4.36
N TRP A 191 -2.75 3.08 3.57
CA TRP A 191 -2.81 3.56 2.19
C TRP A 191 -3.66 2.73 1.22
N SER A 192 -4.07 1.50 1.56
CA SER A 192 -4.96 0.69 0.72
C SER A 192 -6.33 0.49 1.42
N ARG A 193 -6.71 -0.77 1.69
CA ARG A 193 -7.97 -1.15 2.35
C ARG A 193 -8.16 -0.63 3.78
N GLY A 194 -7.09 -0.20 4.45
CA GLY A 194 -7.12 0.22 5.85
C GLY A 194 -7.76 1.58 6.06
N ARG A 195 -7.43 2.57 5.21
CA ARG A 195 -7.99 3.93 5.27
C ARG A 195 -9.51 3.92 5.20
N GLN A 196 -10.07 3.02 4.39
CA GLN A 196 -11.51 2.82 4.20
C GLN A 196 -12.21 1.98 5.28
N GLY A 197 -11.51 1.65 6.37
CA GLY A 197 -12.14 0.93 7.47
C GLY A 197 -12.38 -0.56 7.22
N ARG A 198 -11.94 -1.13 6.09
CA ARG A 198 -12.15 -2.57 5.80
C ARG A 198 -11.63 -3.49 6.90
N ARG A 199 -10.56 -3.08 7.60
CA ARG A 199 -9.99 -3.81 8.75
C ARG A 199 -10.88 -3.81 9.99
N VAL A 200 -11.76 -2.82 10.13
CA VAL A 200 -12.75 -2.71 11.21
C VAL A 200 -14.17 -2.97 10.68
N GLY A 201 -14.29 -3.69 9.56
CA GLY A 201 -15.60 -4.08 9.00
C GLY A 201 -16.36 -2.92 8.34
N TYR A 202 -15.65 -1.89 7.88
CA TYR A 202 -16.23 -0.67 7.29
C TYR A 202 -17.08 0.16 8.26
N SER A 203 -16.96 -0.07 9.58
CA SER A 203 -17.68 0.74 10.57
C SER A 203 -17.16 2.17 10.63
N ASP A 204 -15.84 2.35 10.48
CA ASP A 204 -15.16 3.62 10.67
C ASP A 204 -13.92 3.73 9.77
N LEU A 205 -13.63 4.93 9.27
CA LEU A 205 -12.34 5.22 8.62
C LEU A 205 -11.22 5.19 9.66
N ILE A 206 -10.00 4.90 9.20
CA ILE A 206 -8.81 5.03 10.05
C ILE A 206 -8.17 6.40 9.75
N PRO A 207 -8.20 7.38 10.68
CA PRO A 207 -7.61 8.71 10.47
C PRO A 207 -6.12 8.64 10.12
N LEU A 208 -5.62 9.62 9.36
CA LEU A 208 -4.17 9.75 9.09
C LEU A 208 -3.37 9.86 10.39
N GLY A 209 -3.89 10.60 11.39
CA GLY A 209 -3.26 10.75 12.70
C GLY A 209 -3.00 9.40 13.38
N ASP A 210 -3.99 8.49 13.35
CA ASP A 210 -3.86 7.16 13.94
C ASP A 210 -2.77 6.32 13.27
N TYR A 211 -2.60 6.49 11.96
CA TYR A 211 -1.52 5.87 11.19
C TYR A 211 -0.15 6.47 11.53
N ILE A 212 -0.04 7.80 11.64
CA ILE A 212 1.21 8.48 12.00
C ILE A 212 1.66 8.11 13.42
N ASP A 213 0.72 7.99 14.37
CA ASP A 213 1.00 7.61 15.77
C ASP A 213 1.78 6.28 15.89
N ILE A 214 1.64 5.38 14.91
CA ILE A 214 2.38 4.11 14.89
C ILE A 214 3.90 4.31 14.83
N PHE A 215 4.34 5.47 14.34
CA PHE A 215 5.75 5.84 14.17
C PHE A 215 6.26 6.78 15.28
N ASP A 216 5.43 7.17 16.24
CA ASP A 216 5.84 8.12 17.31
C ASP A 216 6.98 7.56 18.17
N LYS A 217 7.07 6.23 18.35
CA LYS A 217 8.20 5.61 19.06
C LYS A 217 9.53 5.90 18.39
N VAL A 218 9.62 5.78 17.06
CA VAL A 218 10.89 6.07 16.37
C VAL A 218 11.19 7.57 16.39
N ALA A 219 10.18 8.41 16.23
CA ALA A 219 10.35 9.86 16.26
C ALA A 219 10.90 10.32 17.62
N PHE A 220 10.36 9.81 18.73
CA PHE A 220 10.88 10.09 20.07
C PHE A 220 12.34 9.63 20.26
N LEU A 221 12.71 8.46 19.71
CA LEU A 221 14.09 7.99 19.75
C LEU A 221 15.02 8.88 18.93
N MET A 222 14.61 9.30 17.72
CA MET A 222 15.39 10.23 16.89
C MET A 222 15.61 11.57 17.58
N GLU A 223 14.56 12.12 18.19
CA GLU A 223 14.62 13.40 18.92
C GLU A 223 15.58 13.34 20.12
N SER A 224 15.50 12.26 20.90
CA SER A 224 16.35 12.08 22.10
C SER A 224 17.83 11.92 21.74
N HIS A 225 18.15 11.18 20.67
CA HIS A 225 19.53 11.02 20.19
C HIS A 225 20.12 12.32 19.61
N ASN A 226 19.30 13.16 18.97
CA ASN A 226 19.78 14.42 18.39
C ASN A 226 20.09 15.49 19.46
N SER A 227 19.47 15.37 20.65
CA SER A 227 19.66 16.30 21.76
C SER A 227 20.95 16.04 22.56
N SER A 228 21.48 14.80 22.55
CA SER A 228 22.75 14.44 23.17
C SER A 228 23.94 14.84 22.29
N ARG A 229 24.31 16.14 22.34
CA ARG A 229 25.31 16.80 21.48
C ARG A 229 26.79 16.42 21.71
N GLU A 230 27.13 15.47 22.58
CA GLU A 230 28.51 15.34 23.09
C GLU A 230 29.33 14.10 22.69
N SER A 231 28.85 13.23 21.78
CA SER A 231 29.73 12.17 21.25
C SER A 231 29.60 11.98 19.74
N ARG A 232 30.35 12.83 19.02
CA ARG A 232 30.67 12.63 17.60
C ARG A 232 31.58 11.42 17.45
N SER A 233 31.02 10.25 17.16
CA SER A 233 31.79 9.20 16.50
C SER A 233 30.98 8.24 15.62
N ARG A 234 29.64 8.20 15.70
CA ARG A 234 28.81 7.59 14.63
C ARG A 234 27.46 8.30 14.45
N PRO A 235 27.20 8.93 13.29
CA PRO A 235 25.90 9.48 12.95
C PRO A 235 25.06 8.34 12.37
N PHE A 236 24.33 7.62 13.21
CA PHE A 236 23.33 6.70 12.69
C PHE A 236 21.98 7.40 12.72
N PRO A 237 21.51 7.95 11.58
CA PRO A 237 20.14 8.41 11.49
C PRO A 237 19.27 7.16 11.54
N LEU A 238 18.68 6.92 12.72
CA LEU A 238 17.60 5.95 12.88
C LEU A 238 16.58 6.19 11.77
N ILE A 239 16.05 5.11 11.21
CA ILE A 239 14.98 5.13 10.22
C ILE A 239 13.88 4.15 10.59
N THR A 240 12.68 4.37 10.07
CA THR A 240 11.60 3.38 10.10
C THR A 240 11.00 3.17 8.72
N GLY A 241 10.32 2.05 8.53
CA GLY A 241 9.66 1.70 7.28
C GLY A 241 8.31 1.02 7.50
N GLU A 242 7.49 1.05 6.46
CA GLU A 242 6.20 0.35 6.39
C GLU A 242 6.30 -0.78 5.34
N ALA A 243 5.51 -1.83 5.45
CA ALA A 243 5.65 -3.00 4.58
C ALA A 243 4.32 -3.66 4.19
N SER A 244 3.28 -2.87 3.92
CA SER A 244 2.04 -3.33 3.33
C SER A 244 2.23 -3.69 1.87
N VAL A 245 2.39 -4.98 1.59
CA VAL A 245 2.48 -5.50 0.21
C VAL A 245 1.22 -5.33 -0.63
N SER A 246 0.13 -4.88 -0.01
CA SER A 246 -1.10 -4.48 -0.70
C SER A 246 -0.93 -3.17 -1.45
N LEU A 247 0.01 -2.31 -1.06
CA LEU A 247 0.15 -0.95 -1.58
C LEU A 247 0.26 -0.89 -3.10
N PHE A 248 0.99 -1.84 -3.70
CA PHE A 248 1.23 -1.86 -5.14
C PHE A 248 -0.01 -2.21 -5.97
N TRP A 249 -0.97 -2.98 -5.44
CA TRP A 249 -2.07 -3.55 -6.26
C TRP A 249 -3.48 -3.29 -5.70
N ASP A 250 -3.62 -3.13 -4.39
CA ASP A 250 -4.90 -3.11 -3.69
C ASP A 250 -5.51 -1.71 -3.77
N ASN A 251 -6.34 -1.46 -4.77
CA ASN A 251 -7.13 -0.24 -4.90
C ASN A 251 -8.62 -0.54 -5.17
N PRO A 252 -9.28 -1.48 -4.45
CA PRO A 252 -10.64 -1.92 -4.79
C PRO A 252 -11.69 -0.86 -4.45
N ASP A 253 -11.45 -0.04 -3.42
CA ASP A 253 -12.39 0.94 -2.89
C ASP A 253 -12.17 2.33 -3.50
N TRP A 254 -11.60 2.40 -4.71
CA TRP A 254 -11.19 3.65 -5.34
C TRP A 254 -12.37 4.61 -5.60
N TYR A 255 -13.54 4.06 -5.92
CA TYR A 255 -14.78 4.78 -6.18
C TYR A 255 -15.37 5.44 -4.92
N ASN A 256 -14.94 5.01 -3.73
CA ASN A 256 -15.40 5.60 -2.47
C ASN A 256 -14.71 6.95 -2.18
N TYR A 257 -13.65 7.31 -2.91
CA TYR A 257 -12.97 8.60 -2.75
C TYR A 257 -13.71 9.70 -3.53
N PRO A 258 -14.05 10.84 -2.92
CA PRO A 258 -14.76 11.95 -3.57
C PRO A 258 -14.13 12.39 -4.89
N GLU A 259 -12.80 12.42 -4.97
CA GLU A 259 -12.03 12.88 -6.14
C GLU A 259 -12.10 11.92 -7.32
N ASN A 260 -12.54 10.68 -7.07
CA ASN A 260 -12.76 9.64 -8.06
C ASN A 260 -14.25 9.48 -8.43
N GLN A 261 -15.16 10.19 -7.76
CA GLN A 261 -16.57 10.14 -8.09
C GLN A 261 -16.77 10.55 -9.55
N HIS A 262 -17.71 9.87 -10.22
CA HIS A 262 -18.12 10.13 -11.62
C HIS A 262 -17.13 9.68 -12.71
N PHE A 263 -16.01 9.04 -12.37
CA PHE A 263 -15.13 8.42 -13.35
C PHE A 263 -15.43 6.93 -13.51
N LEU A 264 -15.21 6.39 -14.72
CA LEU A 264 -15.35 4.95 -15.01
C LEU A 264 -14.12 4.14 -14.55
N GLU A 265 -13.01 4.82 -14.31
CA GLU A 265 -11.75 4.30 -13.80
C GLU A 265 -11.17 5.31 -12.78
N PRO A 266 -10.30 4.89 -11.85
CA PRO A 266 -9.78 5.81 -10.85
C PRO A 266 -8.99 6.95 -11.49
N LYS A 267 -9.40 8.18 -11.20
CA LYS A 267 -8.62 9.39 -11.49
C LYS A 267 -7.35 9.43 -10.64
N TYR A 268 -7.48 9.02 -9.37
CA TYR A 268 -6.39 8.91 -8.40
C TYR A 268 -6.39 7.52 -7.76
N THR A 269 -5.18 7.01 -7.53
CA THR A 269 -4.87 5.71 -6.95
C THR A 269 -3.94 5.89 -5.75
N ASN A 270 -3.68 4.84 -4.97
CA ASN A 270 -2.76 4.91 -3.82
C ASN A 270 -1.40 5.56 -4.19
N PRO A 271 -0.75 5.23 -5.33
CA PRO A 271 0.44 5.95 -5.81
C PRO A 271 0.30 7.47 -5.86
N ASP A 272 -0.83 8.00 -6.34
CA ASP A 272 -1.05 9.44 -6.45
C ASP A 272 -1.11 10.10 -5.07
N TYR A 273 -1.84 9.50 -4.13
CA TYR A 273 -1.92 9.99 -2.75
C TYR A 273 -0.55 9.94 -2.04
N ILE A 274 0.22 8.86 -2.25
CA ILE A 274 1.56 8.73 -1.65
C ILE A 274 2.52 9.77 -2.24
N HIS A 275 2.55 9.92 -3.57
CA HIS A 275 3.43 10.88 -4.22
C HIS A 275 3.08 12.33 -3.84
N HIS A 276 1.79 12.64 -3.67
CA HIS A 276 1.34 13.94 -3.22
C HIS A 276 1.85 14.29 -1.82
N LEU A 277 1.86 13.31 -0.89
CA LEU A 277 2.31 13.53 0.49
C LEU A 277 3.83 13.37 0.66
N LEU A 278 4.42 12.45 -0.09
CA LEU A 278 5.78 11.97 0.08
C LEU A 278 6.46 11.81 -1.31
N PRO A 279 6.76 12.92 -2.01
CA PRO A 279 7.28 12.87 -3.38
C PRO A 279 8.62 12.14 -3.50
N ASP A 280 9.48 12.22 -2.47
CA ASP A 280 10.82 11.63 -2.46
C ASP A 280 10.89 10.25 -1.76
N VAL A 281 9.74 9.61 -1.55
CA VAL A 281 9.67 8.35 -0.78
C VAL A 281 10.39 7.20 -1.46
N LYS A 282 11.02 6.34 -0.65
CA LYS A 282 11.69 5.14 -1.16
C LYS A 282 10.74 3.96 -1.21
N LEU A 283 10.48 3.46 -2.40
CA LEU A 283 9.62 2.30 -2.63
C LEU A 283 10.49 1.07 -2.93
N ILE A 284 10.27 -0.01 -2.18
CA ILE A 284 10.94 -1.29 -2.35
C ILE A 284 9.91 -2.30 -2.87
N LEU A 285 10.15 -2.83 -4.06
CA LEU A 285 9.32 -3.84 -4.70
C LEU A 285 10.12 -5.16 -4.82
N ILE A 286 9.58 -6.24 -4.28
CA ILE A 286 10.10 -7.60 -4.48
C ILE A 286 9.16 -8.39 -5.38
N VAL A 287 9.71 -8.86 -6.50
CA VAL A 287 8.98 -9.65 -7.50
C VAL A 287 9.49 -11.08 -7.54
N ARG A 288 8.63 -11.97 -8.02
CA ARG A 288 8.90 -13.40 -8.26
C ARG A 288 8.38 -13.74 -9.64
N ASN A 289 8.85 -14.84 -10.24
CA ASN A 289 8.22 -15.40 -11.43
C ASN A 289 6.68 -15.40 -11.26
N PRO A 290 5.91 -14.81 -12.22
CA PRO A 290 4.49 -14.54 -12.03
C PRO A 290 3.67 -15.82 -11.84
N SER A 291 4.00 -16.90 -12.55
CA SER A 291 3.34 -18.20 -12.42
C SER A 291 3.60 -18.81 -11.04
N ASP A 292 4.85 -18.77 -10.57
CA ASP A 292 5.20 -19.29 -9.25
C ASP A 292 4.58 -18.46 -8.11
N ARG A 293 4.52 -17.14 -8.28
CA ARG A 293 3.87 -16.22 -7.33
C ARG A 293 2.38 -16.54 -7.26
N LEU A 294 1.71 -16.65 -8.40
CA LEU A 294 0.30 -16.95 -8.50
C LEU A 294 -0.04 -18.32 -7.92
N TYR A 295 0.79 -19.34 -8.20
CA TYR A 295 0.62 -20.65 -7.59
C TYR A 295 0.82 -20.61 -6.07
N SER A 296 1.82 -19.87 -5.59
CA SER A 296 2.00 -19.68 -4.15
C SER A 296 0.84 -18.92 -3.50
N ASP A 297 0.20 -18.02 -4.23
CA ASP A 297 -0.97 -17.27 -3.83
C ASP A 297 -2.19 -18.18 -3.66
N TYR A 298 -2.48 -18.97 -4.69
CA TYR A 298 -3.47 -20.04 -4.66
C TYR A 298 -3.31 -20.95 -3.45
N LEU A 299 -2.09 -21.47 -3.25
CA LEU A 299 -1.82 -22.37 -2.12
C LEU A 299 -2.02 -21.72 -0.76
N TYR A 300 -1.98 -20.38 -0.67
CA TYR A 300 -2.10 -19.67 0.59
C TYR A 300 -3.53 -19.17 0.87
N PHE A 301 -4.17 -18.53 -0.10
CA PHE A 301 -5.46 -17.87 0.10
C PHE A 301 -6.68 -18.74 -0.24
N HIS A 302 -6.50 -19.84 -0.96
CA HIS A 302 -7.61 -20.74 -1.30
C HIS A 302 -7.90 -21.70 -0.14
N GLU A 303 -9.18 -21.88 0.23
CA GLU A 303 -9.56 -22.52 1.50
C GLU A 303 -9.90 -24.03 1.38
N ALA A 304 -10.22 -24.58 0.21
CA ALA A 304 -10.58 -26.01 0.06
C ALA A 304 -10.17 -26.63 -1.29
N ASN A 305 -9.97 -27.96 -1.32
CA ASN A 305 -9.76 -28.79 -2.52
C ASN A 305 -8.74 -28.30 -3.56
N LYS A 306 -7.50 -28.03 -3.11
CA LYS A 306 -6.43 -27.59 -3.99
C LYS A 306 -5.95 -28.70 -4.93
N SER A 307 -5.94 -28.45 -6.24
CA SER A 307 -5.39 -29.35 -7.25
C SER A 307 -4.74 -28.57 -8.40
N ALA A 308 -3.89 -29.24 -9.18
CA ALA A 308 -3.29 -28.63 -10.37
C ALA A 308 -4.37 -28.29 -11.43
N GLU A 309 -5.42 -29.10 -11.51
CA GLU A 309 -6.55 -28.90 -12.42
C GLU A 309 -7.38 -27.68 -12.02
N ASP A 310 -7.72 -27.55 -10.73
CA ASP A 310 -8.43 -26.39 -10.20
C ASP A 310 -7.63 -25.10 -10.40
N PHE A 311 -6.32 -25.13 -10.14
CA PHE A 311 -5.43 -24.01 -10.44
C PHE A 311 -5.45 -23.64 -11.93
N HIS A 312 -5.33 -24.62 -12.82
CA HIS A 312 -5.34 -24.38 -14.25
C HIS A 312 -6.67 -23.77 -14.71
N ASN A 313 -7.79 -24.36 -14.30
CA ASN A 313 -9.12 -23.90 -14.67
C ASN A 313 -9.37 -22.46 -14.19
N SER A 314 -8.98 -22.14 -12.96
CA SER A 314 -9.08 -20.78 -12.40
C SER A 314 -8.26 -19.76 -13.18
N VAL A 315 -7.05 -20.12 -13.60
CA VAL A 315 -6.19 -19.24 -14.42
C VAL A 315 -6.78 -19.02 -15.80
N VAL A 316 -7.23 -20.10 -16.48
CA VAL A 316 -7.83 -20.00 -17.82
C VAL A 316 -9.11 -19.16 -17.78
N GLN A 317 -9.99 -19.43 -16.82
CA GLN A 317 -11.24 -18.68 -16.64
C GLN A 317 -10.95 -17.19 -16.45
N THR A 318 -10.06 -16.84 -15.52
CA THR A 318 -9.78 -15.44 -15.22
C THR A 318 -9.08 -14.74 -16.38
N THR A 319 -8.13 -15.40 -17.04
CA THR A 319 -7.43 -14.83 -18.21
C THR A 319 -8.41 -14.58 -19.35
N ASN A 320 -9.37 -15.48 -19.59
CA ASN A 320 -10.41 -15.29 -20.59
C ASN A 320 -11.35 -14.14 -20.24
N LEU A 321 -11.73 -13.98 -18.96
CA LEU A 321 -12.56 -12.86 -18.51
C LEU A 321 -11.90 -11.50 -18.82
N TYR A 322 -10.64 -11.30 -18.43
CA TYR A 322 -9.92 -10.06 -18.70
C TYR A 322 -9.59 -9.87 -20.19
N SER A 323 -9.25 -10.94 -20.90
CA SER A 323 -9.02 -10.91 -22.35
C SER A 323 -10.28 -10.45 -23.09
N ASN A 324 -11.44 -11.00 -22.75
CA ASN A 324 -12.70 -10.60 -23.36
C ASN A 324 -13.06 -9.13 -23.07
N CYS A 325 -12.83 -8.66 -21.84
CA CYS A 325 -13.05 -7.25 -21.50
C CYS A 325 -12.13 -6.32 -22.32
N SER A 326 -10.82 -6.62 -22.35
CA SER A 326 -9.80 -5.78 -23.01
C SER A 326 -9.89 -5.75 -24.54
N ARG A 327 -10.74 -6.59 -25.15
CA ARG A 327 -11.09 -6.49 -26.57
C ARG A 327 -12.05 -5.34 -26.89
N ILE A 328 -12.79 -4.87 -25.89
CA ILE A 328 -13.86 -3.88 -26.06
C ILE A 328 -13.55 -2.59 -25.28
N ARG A 329 -12.92 -2.72 -24.12
CA ARG A 329 -12.58 -1.63 -23.20
C ARG A 329 -11.07 -1.51 -23.02
N SER A 330 -10.63 -0.42 -22.42
CA SER A 330 -9.20 -0.27 -22.10
C SER A 330 -8.79 -1.29 -21.04
N VAL A 331 -7.49 -1.66 -21.04
CA VAL A 331 -6.94 -2.55 -20.00
C VAL A 331 -7.17 -1.97 -18.60
N ARG A 332 -7.05 -0.65 -18.45
CA ARG A 332 -7.24 0.05 -17.18
C ARG A 332 -8.67 -0.04 -16.68
N GLU A 333 -9.64 0.20 -17.57
CA GLU A 333 -11.07 0.07 -17.25
C GLU A 333 -11.39 -1.36 -16.80
N CYS A 334 -10.85 -2.38 -17.48
CA CYS A 334 -11.04 -3.78 -17.09
C CYS A 334 -10.43 -4.13 -15.73
N ILE A 335 -9.23 -3.63 -15.42
CA ILE A 335 -8.55 -3.86 -14.14
C ILE A 335 -9.35 -3.27 -12.97
N TYR A 336 -10.01 -2.13 -13.18
CA TYR A 336 -10.77 -1.43 -12.16
C TYR A 336 -12.28 -1.70 -12.18
N ASP A 337 -12.75 -2.58 -13.05
CA ASP A 337 -14.14 -3.03 -13.11
C ASP A 337 -14.43 -3.94 -11.90
N GLU A 338 -15.27 -3.46 -10.99
CA GLU A 338 -15.63 -4.17 -9.76
C GLU A 338 -16.33 -5.50 -10.04
N GLN A 339 -17.20 -5.55 -11.05
CA GLN A 339 -17.95 -6.76 -11.38
C GLN A 339 -17.03 -7.82 -11.99
N LEU A 340 -16.08 -7.41 -12.83
CA LEU A 340 -15.06 -8.30 -13.37
C LEU A 340 -14.17 -8.84 -12.25
N ALA A 341 -13.75 -7.99 -11.31
CA ALA A 341 -12.96 -8.38 -10.14
C ALA A 341 -13.70 -9.33 -9.18
N ILE A 342 -15.02 -9.16 -9.01
CA ILE A 342 -15.88 -10.08 -8.23
C ILE A 342 -16.07 -11.40 -8.99
N THR A 343 -16.32 -11.34 -10.30
CA THR A 343 -16.57 -12.53 -11.13
C THR A 343 -15.33 -13.40 -11.28
N ALA A 344 -14.14 -12.78 -11.29
CA ALA A 344 -12.87 -13.50 -11.21
C ALA A 344 -12.71 -14.29 -9.89
N LYS A 345 -13.55 -14.04 -8.85
CA LYS A 345 -13.50 -14.69 -7.54
C LYS A 345 -14.61 -15.74 -7.37
N PRO A 346 -14.20 -17.00 -7.20
CA PRO A 346 -14.00 -17.50 -5.83
C PRO A 346 -12.55 -17.95 -5.62
N GLY A 347 -11.79 -17.19 -4.84
CA GLY A 347 -10.50 -17.65 -4.32
C GLY A 347 -9.28 -17.54 -5.26
N PHE A 348 -9.39 -16.84 -6.38
CA PHE A 348 -8.28 -16.58 -7.29
C PHE A 348 -8.35 -15.14 -7.81
N LEU A 349 -7.21 -14.46 -7.86
CA LEU A 349 -6.99 -13.28 -8.70
C LEU A 349 -7.84 -12.03 -8.38
N SER A 350 -7.54 -11.38 -7.25
CA SER A 350 -7.48 -9.90 -7.29
C SER A 350 -6.03 -9.50 -7.49
N TYR A 351 -5.56 -9.53 -8.73
CA TYR A 351 -4.24 -9.00 -9.11
C TYR A 351 -4.30 -8.37 -10.49
#